data_AF-A0A960K6K1-F1
#
_entry.id   AF-A0A960K6K1-F1
#
_cell.length_a   1.000
_cell.length_b   1.000
_cell.length_c   1.000
_cell.angle_alpha   90.00
_cell.angle_beta   90.00
_cell.angle_gamma   90.00
#
_symmetry.space_group_name_H-M   'P 1'
#
loop_
_entity.id
_entity.type
_entity.pdbx_description
1 polymer ?
#
loop_
_entity_poly.entity_id
_entity_poly.type
_entity_poly.pdbx_seq_one_letter_code
_entity_poly.pdbx_strand_id
1 'polypeptide(L)'
;MELRSGKRSWQHRLHEIIFEAETPEGKAFDVALLLLILLSLVVVSLESVSSFRLAHGRLLRSAEWAITLLFTVEYVLRLACVGRPLRYARSFFGVVDLLSILPTYLSLLIAGTQTLLVIRTLRLLRIFRVLKLTHYLSEGRLLWAALKASQRK
;
A
#
# COMPACT_ATOMS: atom_id res chain seq x y z
N MET A 1 -26.72 39.13 14.41
CA MET A 1 -27.26 37.85 13.91
C MET A 1 -26.16 36.81 14.12
N GLU A 2 -26.13 36.25 15.33
CA GLU A 2 -25.29 35.12 15.69
C GLU A 2 -25.74 33.84 14.98
N LEU A 3 -24.78 32.91 14.80
CA LEU A 3 -24.85 31.42 14.79
C LEU A 3 -23.78 30.92 13.78
N ARG A 4 -22.50 30.78 14.17
CA ARG A 4 -21.84 29.63 14.83
C ARG A 4 -21.78 28.32 14.02
N SER A 5 -20.54 27.78 13.98
CA SER A 5 -20.21 26.35 14.08
C SER A 5 -20.46 25.47 12.84
N GLY A 6 -19.58 24.58 12.38
CA GLY A 6 -18.37 24.01 12.97
C GLY A 6 -17.94 22.79 12.16
N LYS A 7 -17.09 22.97 11.15
CA LYS A 7 -16.53 21.83 10.37
C LYS A 7 -15.00 21.85 10.20
N ARG A 8 -14.28 22.70 10.94
CA ARG A 8 -12.81 22.85 10.81
C ARG A 8 -11.97 22.19 11.90
N SER A 9 -12.55 21.76 13.03
CA SER A 9 -11.75 21.22 14.15
C SER A 9 -11.25 19.79 13.92
N TRP A 10 -12.12 18.87 13.51
CA TRP A 10 -11.74 17.46 13.26
C TRP A 10 -10.90 17.28 11.98
N GLN A 11 -11.17 18.09 10.95
CA GLN A 11 -10.42 18.05 9.70
C GLN A 11 -8.98 18.56 9.87
N HIS A 12 -8.72 19.50 10.79
CA HIS A 12 -7.35 19.92 11.13
C HIS A 12 -6.64 18.88 12.00
N ARG A 13 -7.30 18.32 13.02
CA ARG A 13 -6.73 17.25 13.86
C ARG A 13 -6.40 15.97 13.10
N LEU A 14 -7.20 15.60 12.10
CA LEU A 14 -6.89 14.47 11.22
C LEU A 14 -5.82 14.80 10.18
N HIS A 15 -5.67 16.07 9.82
CA HIS A 15 -4.54 16.53 9.01
C HIS A 15 -3.25 16.49 9.83
N GLU A 16 -3.27 16.82 11.12
CA GLU A 16 -2.13 16.56 12.02
C GLU A 16 -1.84 15.06 12.13
N ILE A 17 -2.79 14.20 12.51
CA ILE A 17 -2.49 12.78 12.77
C ILE A 17 -1.92 12.01 11.55
N ILE A 18 -2.23 12.43 10.31
CA ILE A 18 -1.86 11.72 9.08
C ILE A 18 -0.82 12.47 8.23
N PHE A 19 -0.76 13.81 8.31
CA PHE A 19 0.26 14.61 7.62
C PHE A 19 1.45 14.97 8.52
N GLU A 20 1.29 14.83 9.84
CA GLU A 20 2.33 14.92 10.87
C GLU A 20 2.74 13.49 11.24
N ALA A 21 3.54 12.88 10.36
CA ALA A 21 4.18 11.58 10.52
C ALA A 21 5.26 11.60 11.63
N GLU A 22 4.89 12.01 12.85
CA GLU A 22 5.77 12.07 14.01
C GLU A 22 5.28 11.24 15.20
N THR A 23 4.17 10.48 15.06
CA THR A 23 3.79 9.50 16.09
C THR A 23 4.55 8.18 15.91
N PRO A 24 5.02 7.54 17.00
CA PRO A 24 5.71 6.25 16.93
C PRO A 24 4.83 5.14 16.35
N GLU A 25 3.51 5.26 16.50
CA GLU A 25 2.50 4.33 15.97
C GLU A 25 2.41 4.41 14.43
N GLY A 26 2.43 5.61 13.86
CA GLY A 26 2.48 5.81 12.40
C GLY A 26 3.73 5.20 11.80
N LYS A 27 4.90 5.44 12.42
CA LYS A 27 6.17 4.84 12.00
C LYS A 27 6.16 3.31 12.07
N ALA A 28 5.58 2.73 13.14
CA ALA A 28 5.47 1.27 13.27
C ALA A 28 4.56 0.67 12.18
N PHE A 29 3.44 1.32 11.88
CA PHE A 29 2.54 0.93 10.79
C PHE A 29 3.24 0.99 9.43
N ASP A 30 4.01 2.05 9.20
CA ASP A 30 4.79 2.26 7.98
C ASP A 30 5.89 1.22 7.79
N VAL A 31 6.62 0.88 8.86
CA VAL A 31 7.61 -0.21 8.86
C VAL A 31 6.94 -1.57 8.62
N ALA A 32 5.80 -1.84 9.24
CA ALA A 32 5.07 -3.09 9.04
C ALA A 32 4.60 -3.23 7.58
N LEU A 33 4.14 -2.14 6.95
CA LEU A 33 3.78 -2.12 5.54
C LEU A 33 4.99 -2.32 4.63
N LEU A 34 6.12 -1.69 4.94
CA LEU A 34 7.35 -1.91 4.20
C LEU A 34 7.77 -3.39 4.23
N LEU A 35 7.76 -4.00 5.41
CA LEU A 35 8.04 -5.43 5.58
C LEU A 35 7.04 -6.29 4.78
N LEU A 36 5.76 -5.93 4.78
CA LEU A 36 4.73 -6.62 4.00
C LEU A 36 4.97 -6.50 2.49
N ILE A 37 5.39 -5.33 2.00
CA ILE A 37 5.77 -5.13 0.59
C ILE A 37 6.97 -6.01 0.25
N LEU A 38 8.02 -6.00 1.07
CA LEU A 38 9.20 -6.85 0.85
C LEU A 38 8.83 -8.34 0.86
N LEU A 39 8.02 -8.79 1.82
CA LEU A 39 7.51 -10.15 1.88
C LEU A 39 6.72 -10.51 0.62
N SER A 40 5.86 -9.59 0.15
CA SER A 40 5.12 -9.76 -1.11
C SER A 40 6.06 -9.93 -2.31
N LEU A 41 7.16 -9.18 -2.37
CA LEU A 41 8.15 -9.30 -3.44
C LEU A 41 8.87 -10.65 -3.37
N VAL A 42 9.24 -11.11 -2.17
CA VAL A 42 9.86 -12.43 -1.99
C VAL A 42 8.92 -13.55 -2.43
N VAL A 43 7.64 -13.50 -2.06
CA VAL A 43 6.64 -14.50 -2.48
C VAL A 43 6.51 -14.56 -4.00
N VAL A 44 6.49 -13.40 -4.69
CA VAL A 44 6.46 -13.33 -6.16
C VAL A 44 7.72 -13.90 -6.78
N SER A 45 8.88 -13.56 -6.23
CA SER A 45 10.17 -14.08 -6.68
C SER A 45 10.22 -15.61 -6.53
N LEU A 46 9.73 -16.15 -5.41
CA LEU A 46 9.63 -17.60 -5.22
C LEU A 46 8.62 -18.25 -6.18
N GLU A 47 7.51 -17.58 -6.52
CA GLU A 47 6.55 -18.07 -7.52
C GLU A 47 7.15 -18.14 -8.94
N SER A 48 8.09 -17.24 -9.25
CA SER A 48 8.79 -17.22 -10.55
C SER A 48 9.66 -18.47 -10.77
N VAL A 49 10.23 -19.02 -9.68
CA VAL A 49 11.04 -20.23 -9.71
C VAL A 49 10.14 -21.46 -9.86
N SER A 50 10.31 -22.19 -10.97
CA SER A 50 9.45 -23.33 -11.32
C SER A 50 9.48 -24.47 -10.28
N SER A 51 10.63 -24.77 -9.70
CA SER A 51 10.78 -25.81 -8.67
C SER A 51 9.99 -25.47 -7.39
N PHE A 52 10.09 -24.22 -6.92
CA PHE A 52 9.33 -23.74 -5.76
C PHE A 52 7.83 -23.70 -6.03
N ARG A 53 7.41 -23.27 -7.23
CA ARG A 53 6.00 -23.23 -7.62
C ARG A 53 5.37 -24.63 -7.65
N LEU A 54 6.09 -25.64 -8.12
CA LEU A 54 5.60 -27.01 -8.17
C LEU A 54 5.50 -27.64 -6.78
N ALA A 55 6.50 -27.42 -5.92
CA ALA A 55 6.54 -27.96 -4.57
C ALA A 55 5.58 -27.23 -3.58
N HIS A 56 5.52 -25.90 -3.66
CA HIS A 56 4.85 -25.04 -2.66
C HIS A 56 3.72 -24.18 -3.23
N GLY A 57 3.23 -24.48 -4.43
CA GLY A 57 2.25 -23.63 -5.12
C GLY A 57 0.96 -23.35 -4.33
N ARG A 58 0.51 -24.28 -3.47
CA ARG A 58 -0.62 -24.03 -2.55
C ARG A 58 -0.30 -22.97 -1.49
N LEU A 59 0.85 -23.10 -0.84
CA LEU A 59 1.35 -22.16 0.17
C LEU A 59 1.59 -20.75 -0.41
N LEU A 60 2.20 -20.67 -1.59
CA LEU A 60 2.43 -19.40 -2.28
C LEU A 60 1.11 -18.69 -2.64
N ARG A 61 0.10 -19.46 -3.10
CA ARG A 61 -1.23 -18.91 -3.38
C ARG A 61 -1.95 -18.43 -2.11
N SER A 62 -1.89 -19.18 -1.00
CA SER A 62 -2.50 -18.73 0.25
C SER A 62 -1.80 -17.49 0.80
N ALA A 63 -0.47 -17.42 0.69
CA ALA A 63 0.29 -16.23 1.08
C ALA A 63 -0.08 -15.02 0.22
N GLU A 64 -0.20 -15.18 -1.09
CA GLU A 64 -0.66 -14.10 -1.99
C GLU A 64 -2.04 -13.57 -1.61
N TRP A 65 -2.97 -14.46 -1.27
CA TRP A 65 -4.30 -14.09 -0.79
C TRP A 65 -4.24 -13.33 0.54
N ALA A 66 -3.49 -13.84 1.52
CA ALA A 66 -3.33 -13.18 2.82
C ALA A 66 -2.70 -11.78 2.66
N ILE A 67 -1.66 -11.65 1.86
CA ILE A 67 -0.99 -10.38 1.59
C ILE A 67 -1.92 -9.40 0.87
N THR A 68 -2.69 -9.87 -0.12
CA THR A 68 -3.68 -9.03 -0.83
C THR A 68 -4.76 -8.53 0.14
N LEU A 69 -5.24 -9.39 1.04
CA LEU A 69 -6.22 -9.02 2.05
C LEU A 69 -5.65 -7.94 2.99
N LEU A 70 -4.41 -8.10 3.46
CA LEU A 70 -3.74 -7.10 4.29
C LEU A 70 -3.59 -5.74 3.58
N PHE A 71 -3.19 -5.72 2.31
CA PHE A 71 -3.16 -4.47 1.52
C PHE A 71 -4.55 -3.88 1.28
N THR A 72 -5.58 -4.72 1.17
CA THR A 72 -6.95 -4.23 1.04
C THR A 72 -7.41 -3.56 2.33
N VAL A 73 -7.15 -4.20 3.48
CA VAL A 73 -7.45 -3.62 4.80
C VAL A 73 -6.72 -2.30 4.96
N GLU A 74 -5.43 -2.24 4.63
CA GLU A 74 -4.67 -0.98 4.66
C GLU A 74 -5.28 0.10 3.76
N TYR A 75 -5.61 -0.24 2.50
CA TYR A 75 -6.26 0.72 1.60
C TYR A 75 -7.58 1.24 2.16
N VAL A 76 -8.42 0.36 2.73
CA VAL A 76 -9.69 0.74 3.36
C VAL A 76 -9.47 1.60 4.59
N LEU A 77 -8.50 1.27 5.44
CA LEU A 77 -8.13 2.08 6.60
C LEU A 77 -7.69 3.49 6.17
N ARG A 78 -6.80 3.60 5.17
CA ARG A 78 -6.40 4.90 4.59
C ARG A 78 -7.62 5.66 4.05
N LEU A 79 -8.50 4.98 3.33
CA LEU A 79 -9.69 5.57 2.76
C LEU A 79 -10.70 6.07 3.81
N ALA A 80 -10.89 5.31 4.90
CA ALA A 80 -11.77 5.65 6.01
C ALA A 80 -11.21 6.81 6.86
N CYS A 81 -9.88 6.86 7.02
CA CYS A 81 -9.20 7.93 7.74
C CYS A 81 -9.17 9.25 6.95
N VAL A 82 -9.15 9.19 5.61
CA VAL A 82 -9.20 10.38 4.77
C VAL A 82 -10.64 10.89 4.66
N GLY A 83 -10.92 12.07 5.22
CA GLY A 83 -12.24 12.70 5.21
C GLY A 83 -12.86 13.00 3.82
N ARG A 84 -12.16 12.71 2.72
CA ARG A 84 -12.65 12.76 1.34
C ARG A 84 -12.18 11.53 0.54
N PRO A 85 -12.80 10.36 0.73
CA PRO A 85 -12.31 9.09 0.20
C PRO A 85 -12.19 9.09 -1.34
N LEU A 86 -13.17 9.68 -2.03
CA LEU A 86 -13.17 9.78 -3.49
C LEU A 86 -12.00 10.62 -4.06
N ARG A 87 -11.51 11.60 -3.29
CA ARG A 87 -10.37 12.42 -3.70
C ARG A 87 -9.06 11.66 -3.53
N TYR A 88 -8.96 10.85 -2.47
CA TYR A 88 -7.82 9.98 -2.23
C TYR A 88 -7.74 8.87 -3.28
N ALA A 89 -8.86 8.18 -3.57
CA ALA A 89 -8.90 7.11 -4.57
C ALA A 89 -8.47 7.58 -5.97
N ARG A 90 -8.67 8.87 -6.30
CA ARG A 90 -8.22 9.50 -7.55
C ARG A 90 -6.82 10.13 -7.48
N SER A 91 -6.21 10.16 -6.30
CA SER A 91 -4.84 10.65 -6.14
C SER A 91 -3.83 9.62 -6.66
N PHE A 92 -2.62 10.06 -6.97
CA PHE A 92 -1.53 9.17 -7.38
C PHE A 92 -1.35 7.99 -6.40
N PHE A 93 -1.33 8.27 -5.10
CA PHE A 93 -1.16 7.24 -4.06
C PHE A 93 -2.36 6.29 -3.97
N GLY A 94 -3.59 6.81 -4.01
CA GLY A 94 -4.78 5.95 -3.99
C GLY A 94 -4.91 5.08 -5.25
N VAL A 95 -4.43 5.56 -6.40
CA VAL A 95 -4.35 4.76 -7.64
C VAL A 95 -3.28 3.69 -7.53
N VAL A 96 -2.08 4.00 -7.01
CA VAL A 96 -1.02 3.01 -6.76
C VAL A 96 -1.51 1.91 -5.81
N ASP A 97 -2.21 2.30 -4.74
CA ASP A 97 -2.80 1.36 -3.79
C ASP A 97 -3.88 0.49 -4.45
N LEU A 98 -4.77 1.07 -5.26
CA LEU A 98 -5.78 0.30 -5.98
C LEU A 98 -5.14 -0.68 -6.97
N LEU A 99 -4.19 -0.22 -7.78
CA LEU A 99 -3.45 -1.05 -8.72
C LEU A 99 -2.69 -2.19 -8.04
N SER A 100 -2.31 -2.01 -6.78
CA SER A 100 -1.63 -3.04 -6.01
C SER A 100 -2.51 -4.25 -5.67
N ILE A 101 -3.81 -4.05 -5.44
CA ILE A 101 -4.76 -5.12 -5.05
C ILE A 101 -5.60 -5.63 -6.23
N LEU A 102 -5.79 -4.80 -7.26
CA LEU A 102 -6.70 -5.03 -8.39
C LEU A 102 -6.48 -6.34 -9.17
N PRO A 103 -5.24 -6.78 -9.49
CA PRO A 103 -5.03 -8.02 -10.25
C PRO A 103 -5.61 -9.26 -9.55
N THR A 104 -5.50 -9.35 -8.22
CA THR A 104 -6.00 -10.49 -7.45
C THR A 104 -7.54 -10.51 -7.44
N TYR A 105 -8.19 -9.37 -7.25
CA TYR A 105 -9.66 -9.28 -7.25
C TYR A 105 -10.27 -9.52 -8.64
N LEU A 106 -9.62 -9.06 -9.71
CA LEU A 106 -10.05 -9.37 -11.07
C LEU A 106 -10.08 -10.88 -11.34
N SER A 107 -9.19 -11.66 -10.70
CA SER A 107 -9.17 -13.12 -10.83
C SER A 107 -10.41 -13.82 -10.27
N LEU A 108 -11.10 -13.19 -9.30
CA LEU A 108 -12.35 -13.72 -8.73
C LEU A 108 -13.57 -13.37 -9.58
N LEU A 109 -13.55 -12.19 -10.20
CA LEU A 109 -14.72 -11.66 -10.90
C LEU A 109 -14.91 -12.25 -12.30
N ILE A 110 -13.86 -12.78 -12.91
CA ILE A 110 -13.88 -13.23 -14.31
C ILE A 110 -13.66 -14.74 -14.39
N ALA A 111 -14.73 -15.47 -14.73
CA ALA A 111 -14.69 -16.90 -14.97
C ALA A 111 -14.38 -17.20 -16.46
N GLY A 112 -13.26 -17.89 -16.74
CA GLY A 112 -12.91 -18.36 -18.08
C GLY A 112 -11.44 -18.75 -18.24
N THR A 113 -11.15 -19.94 -18.76
CA THR A 113 -9.79 -20.55 -18.78
C THR A 113 -8.73 -19.69 -19.50
N GLN A 114 -9.08 -19.04 -20.62
CA GLN A 114 -8.16 -18.16 -21.35
C GLN A 114 -7.98 -16.81 -20.65
N THR A 115 -9.05 -16.24 -20.12
CA THR A 115 -8.99 -14.97 -19.38
C THR A 115 -8.22 -15.11 -18.06
N LEU A 116 -8.30 -16.29 -17.43
CA LEU A 116 -7.49 -16.62 -16.26
C LEU A 116 -5.98 -16.60 -16.57
N LEU A 117 -5.54 -16.96 -17.77
CA LEU A 117 -4.12 -16.83 -18.16
C LEU A 117 -3.70 -15.36 -18.26
N VAL A 118 -4.53 -14.50 -18.87
CA VAL A 118 -4.25 -13.06 -18.94
C VAL A 118 -4.20 -12.45 -17.55
N ILE A 119 -5.16 -12.76 -16.68
CA ILE A 119 -5.19 -12.26 -15.30
C ILE A 119 -3.97 -12.78 -14.50
N ARG A 120 -3.54 -14.02 -14.78
CA ARG A 120 -2.29 -14.55 -14.24
C ARG A 120 -1.03 -13.84 -14.76
N THR A 121 -1.09 -13.13 -15.87
CA THR A 121 0.00 -12.26 -16.31
C THR A 121 -0.17 -10.85 -15.72
N LEU A 122 -1.42 -10.37 -15.55
CA LEU A 122 -1.73 -9.09 -14.90
C LEU A 122 -1.27 -9.02 -13.45
N ARG A 123 -1.15 -10.15 -12.75
CA ARG A 123 -0.53 -10.16 -11.42
C ARG A 123 0.96 -9.77 -11.42
N LEU A 124 1.63 -9.65 -12.57
CA LEU A 124 2.92 -8.94 -12.69
C LEU A 124 2.80 -7.45 -12.40
N LEU A 125 1.63 -6.85 -12.65
CA LEU A 125 1.33 -5.45 -12.27
C LEU A 125 1.45 -5.24 -10.76
N ARG A 126 1.42 -6.31 -9.95
CA ARG A 126 1.72 -6.20 -8.53
C ARG A 126 3.15 -5.69 -8.26
N ILE A 127 4.05 -5.69 -9.24
CA ILE A 127 5.33 -4.97 -9.18
C ILE A 127 5.14 -3.48 -8.88
N PHE A 128 4.01 -2.87 -9.27
CA PHE A 128 3.68 -1.49 -8.91
C PHE A 128 3.53 -1.28 -7.40
N ARG A 129 3.36 -2.35 -6.59
CA ARG A 129 3.50 -2.27 -5.13
C ARG A 129 4.85 -1.65 -4.72
N VAL A 130 5.89 -1.86 -5.52
CA VAL A 130 7.21 -1.22 -5.30
C VAL A 130 7.11 0.30 -5.33
N LEU A 131 6.14 0.88 -6.04
CA LEU A 131 5.94 2.33 -6.04
C LEU A 131 5.49 2.84 -4.67
N LYS A 132 4.85 2.01 -3.83
CA LYS A 132 4.62 2.37 -2.42
C LYS A 132 5.93 2.58 -1.65
N LEU A 133 7.04 1.91 -2.02
CA LEU A 133 8.36 2.18 -1.41
C LEU A 133 8.81 3.64 -1.58
N THR A 134 8.44 4.29 -2.68
CA THR A 134 8.86 5.67 -2.97
C THR A 134 8.30 6.69 -1.97
N HIS A 135 7.16 6.38 -1.34
CA HIS A 135 6.60 7.15 -0.24
C HIS A 135 7.54 7.11 0.97
N TYR A 136 8.00 5.93 1.38
CA TYR A 136 8.95 5.79 2.50
C TYR A 136 10.30 6.46 2.21
N LEU A 137 10.78 6.37 0.98
CA LEU A 137 11.99 7.08 0.56
C LEU A 137 11.82 8.60 0.63
N SER A 138 10.59 9.12 0.55
CA SER A 138 10.31 10.55 0.71
C SER A 138 10.49 11.04 2.14
N GLU A 139 10.13 10.23 3.13
CA GLU A 139 10.37 10.49 4.54
C GLU A 139 11.87 10.37 4.90
N GLY A 140 12.56 9.40 4.30
CA GLY A 140 14.02 9.24 4.45
C GLY A 140 14.83 10.46 3.98
N ARG A 141 14.30 11.29 3.06
CA ARG A 141 14.95 12.55 2.65
C ARG A 141 15.02 13.57 3.77
N LEU A 142 14.10 13.55 4.73
CA LEU A 142 14.08 14.45 5.88
C LEU A 142 15.22 14.10 6.85
N LEU A 143 15.43 12.80 7.10
CA LEU A 143 16.59 12.28 7.83
C LEU A 143 17.91 12.56 7.10
N TRP A 144 17.95 12.35 5.78
CA TRP A 144 19.13 12.64 4.97
C TRP A 144 19.48 14.14 4.97
N ALA A 145 18.46 15.00 4.88
CA ALA A 145 18.63 16.45 4.96
C ALA A 145 19.15 16.87 6.35
N ALA A 146 18.65 16.28 7.43
CA ALA A 146 19.12 16.51 8.79
C ALA A 146 20.57 16.05 9.01
N LEU A 147 20.94 14.86 8.52
CA LEU A 147 22.33 14.37 8.56
C LEU A 147 23.27 15.28 7.78
N LYS A 148 22.88 15.70 6.58
CA LYS A 148 23.68 16.59 5.73
C LYS A 148 23.80 18.01 6.32
N ALA A 149 22.78 18.48 7.05
CA ALA A 149 22.82 19.74 7.78
C ALA A 149 23.70 19.65 9.04
N SER A 150 23.70 18.51 9.74
CA SER A 150 24.59 18.25 10.88
C SER A 150 26.05 18.09 10.45
N GLN A 151 26.31 17.66 9.21
CA GLN A 151 27.66 17.50 8.67
C GLN A 151 28.32 18.83 8.26
N ARG A 152 27.55 19.93 8.21
CA ARG A 152 28.04 21.29 7.88
C ARG A 152 28.31 22.17 9.12
N LYS A 153 28.34 21.57 10.31
CA LYS A 153 28.76 22.20 11.57
C LYS A 153 29.94 21.43 12.14
#